data_AF-A0A0A8JZP5-F1
#
_entry.id   AF-A0A0A8JZP5-F1
#
_cell.length_a   1.000
_cell.length_b   1.000
_cell.length_c   1.000
_cell.angle_alpha   90.00
_cell.angle_beta   90.00
_cell.angle_gamma   90.00
#
_symmetry.space_group_name_H-M   'P 1'
#
loop_
_entity.id
_entity.type
_entity.pdbx_description
1 polymer ?
#
loop_
_entity_poly.entity_id
_entity_poly.type
_entity_poly.pdbx_seq_one_letter_code
_entity_poly.pdbx_strand_id
1 'polypeptide(L)'
;MRLEHWPAWLYAIACVLALALVPMSAAGWIARDPLSAIPAVLLGLPWSIGLPWLGASESVALNLALLLLGMALNFGLLWALGTWLAARLRKRGAP
;
A
#
# COMPACT_ATOMS: atom_id res chain seq x y z
N MET A 1 0.16 14.77 13.13
CA MET A 1 0.79 14.43 11.82
C MET A 1 1.06 15.73 11.08
N ARG A 2 2.27 15.93 10.53
CA ARG A 2 2.54 17.12 9.68
C ARG A 2 1.67 16.98 8.43
N LEU A 3 0.94 18.05 8.08
CA LEU A 3 -0.03 18.03 6.97
C LEU A 3 0.60 17.51 5.67
N GLU A 4 1.86 17.83 5.39
CA GLU A 4 2.56 17.39 4.17
C GLU A 4 2.66 15.85 3.98
N HIS A 5 2.47 15.04 5.03
CA HIS A 5 2.50 13.58 4.94
C HIS A 5 1.11 12.93 5.05
N TRP A 6 0.03 13.71 5.11
CA TRP A 6 -1.34 13.17 5.21
C TRP A 6 -1.67 12.13 4.12
N PRO A 7 -1.24 12.26 2.84
CA PRO A 7 -1.56 11.27 1.82
C PRO A 7 -0.88 9.93 2.08
N ALA A 8 0.37 9.95 2.58
CA ALA A 8 1.11 8.75 2.92
C ALA A 8 0.44 8.00 4.09
N TRP A 9 -0.01 8.73 5.11
CA TRP A 9 -0.73 8.14 6.24
C TRP A 9 -2.09 7.57 5.84
N LEU A 10 -2.87 8.28 5.03
CA LEU A 10 -4.14 7.78 4.52
C LEU A 10 -3.93 6.48 3.71
N TYR A 11 -2.91 6.47 2.87
CA TYR A 11 -2.53 5.29 2.09
C TYR A 11 -2.13 4.11 3.01
N ALA A 12 -1.30 4.34 4.03
CA ALA A 12 -0.90 3.30 4.97
C ALA A 12 -2.10 2.68 5.71
N ILE A 13 -3.04 3.51 6.16
CA ILE A 13 -4.28 3.04 6.81
C ILE A 13 -5.09 2.19 5.84
N ALA A 14 -5.27 2.64 4.60
CA ALA A 14 -5.97 1.87 3.58
C ALA A 14 -5.29 0.51 3.31
N CYS A 15 -3.96 0.47 3.24
CA CYS A 15 -3.19 -0.76 3.09
C CYS A 15 -3.40 -1.74 4.25
N VAL A 16 -3.35 -1.26 5.49
CA VAL A 16 -3.55 -2.11 6.68
C VAL A 16 -4.96 -2.70 6.68
N LEU A 17 -5.98 -1.87 6.42
CA LEU A 17 -7.37 -2.33 6.35
C LEU A 17 -7.56 -3.35 5.22
N ALA A 18 -7.01 -3.07 4.03
CA ALA A 18 -7.10 -3.97 2.88
C ALA A 18 -6.42 -5.33 3.13
N LEU A 19 -5.24 -5.33 3.77
CA LEU A 19 -4.53 -6.56 4.12
C LEU A 19 -5.24 -7.35 5.21
N ALA A 20 -5.91 -6.67 6.16
CA ALA A 20 -6.66 -7.32 7.23
C ALA A 20 -7.91 -8.07 6.71
N LEU A 21 -8.51 -7.61 5.60
CA LEU A 21 -9.67 -8.28 5.00
C LEU A 21 -9.38 -9.73 4.58
N VAL A 22 -8.14 -10.03 4.15
CA VAL A 22 -7.75 -11.38 3.69
C VAL A 22 -7.81 -12.42 4.81
N PRO A 23 -7.07 -12.28 5.93
CA PRO A 23 -7.16 -13.22 7.04
C PRO A 23 -8.53 -13.19 7.73
N MET A 24 -9.22 -12.05 7.79
CA MET A 24 -10.57 -11.96 8.35
C MET A 24 -11.58 -12.78 7.54
N SER A 25 -11.51 -12.71 6.20
CA SER A 25 -12.30 -13.54 5.29
C SER A 25 -11.97 -15.03 5.46
N ALA A 26 -10.67 -15.36 5.55
CA ALA A 26 -10.21 -16.73 5.72
C ALA A 26 -10.62 -17.35 7.07
N ALA A 27 -10.61 -16.56 8.15
CA ALA A 27 -11.01 -16.95 9.50
C ALA A 27 -12.53 -16.96 9.71
N GLY A 28 -13.33 -16.53 8.71
CA GLY A 28 -14.78 -16.46 8.79
C GLY A 28 -15.30 -15.34 9.70
N TRP A 29 -14.48 -14.33 10.02
CA TRP A 29 -14.93 -13.14 10.76
C TRP A 29 -15.81 -12.22 9.89
N ILE A 30 -15.65 -12.32 8.57
CA ILE A 30 -16.52 -11.72 7.55
C ILE A 30 -16.97 -12.80 6.57
N ALA A 31 -17.92 -12.47 5.67
CA ALA A 31 -18.33 -13.37 4.60
C ALA A 31 -17.10 -13.84 3.80
N ARG A 32 -17.00 -15.15 3.59
CA ARG A 32 -15.87 -15.76 2.90
C ARG A 32 -15.95 -15.39 1.42
N ASP A 33 -15.15 -14.41 1.04
CA ASP A 33 -15.15 -13.83 -0.30
C ASP A 33 -13.74 -13.96 -0.91
N PRO A 34 -13.59 -14.67 -2.04
CA PRO A 34 -12.30 -14.75 -2.75
C PRO A 34 -11.83 -13.38 -3.28
N LEU A 35 -12.72 -12.39 -3.37
CA LEU A 35 -12.42 -11.02 -3.81
C LEU A 35 -11.89 -10.13 -2.68
N SER A 36 -11.78 -10.63 -1.45
CA SER A 36 -11.28 -9.84 -0.31
C SER A 36 -9.83 -9.36 -0.48
N ALA A 37 -9.06 -9.98 -1.38
CA ALA A 37 -7.70 -9.57 -1.72
C ALA A 37 -7.64 -8.42 -2.75
N ILE A 38 -8.72 -8.15 -3.49
CA ILE A 38 -8.74 -7.12 -4.56
C ILE A 38 -8.31 -5.75 -4.05
N PRO A 39 -8.83 -5.22 -2.91
CA PRO A 39 -8.42 -3.91 -2.43
C PRO A 39 -6.91 -3.83 -2.17
N ALA A 40 -6.31 -4.91 -1.63
CA ALA A 40 -4.88 -4.96 -1.38
C ALA A 40 -4.10 -4.97 -2.71
N VAL A 41 -4.55 -5.75 -3.69
CA VAL A 41 -3.95 -5.77 -5.03
C VAL A 41 -4.05 -4.41 -5.71
N LEU A 42 -5.19 -3.72 -5.63
CA LEU A 42 -5.38 -2.37 -6.19
C LEU A 42 -4.42 -1.34 -5.56
N LEU A 43 -4.18 -1.43 -4.26
CA LEU A 43 -3.26 -0.53 -3.57
C LEU A 43 -1.78 -0.84 -3.88
N GLY A 44 -1.46 -2.09 -4.23
CA GLY A 44 -0.13 -2.51 -4.68
C GLY A 44 0.06 -2.48 -6.20
N LEU A 45 -0.94 -2.06 -6.97
CA LEU A 45 -1.10 -2.34 -8.40
C LEU A 45 0.06 -1.91 -9.33
N PRO A 46 0.81 -0.81 -9.08
CA PRO A 46 2.01 -0.51 -9.86
C PRO A 46 3.02 -1.66 -9.82
N TRP A 47 3.08 -2.37 -8.70
CA TRP A 47 3.98 -3.49 -8.46
C TRP A 47 3.29 -4.82 -8.77
N SER A 48 1.98 -4.97 -8.55
CA SER A 48 1.24 -6.20 -8.87
C SER A 48 1.29 -6.61 -10.35
N ILE A 49 1.53 -5.66 -11.26
CA ILE A 49 1.74 -5.96 -12.69
C ILE A 49 3.16 -6.50 -12.95
N GLY A 50 4.16 -6.03 -12.21
CA GLY A 50 5.56 -6.47 -12.33
C GLY A 50 5.95 -7.65 -11.44
N LEU A 51 5.21 -7.90 -10.36
CA LEU A 51 5.43 -8.98 -9.41
C LEU A 51 5.38 -10.39 -10.03
N PRO A 52 4.49 -10.69 -11.01
CA PRO A 52 4.54 -11.95 -11.74
C PRO A 52 5.89 -12.20 -12.45
N TRP A 53 6.58 -11.14 -12.87
CA TRP A 53 7.89 -11.23 -13.52
C TRP A 53 9.02 -11.53 -12.53
N LEU A 54 8.81 -11.26 -11.25
CA LEU A 54 9.74 -11.58 -10.17
C LEU A 54 9.55 -13.01 -9.63
N GLY A 55 8.59 -13.75 -10.20
CA GLY A 55 8.29 -15.14 -9.87
C GLY A 55 6.87 -15.29 -9.36
N ALA A 56 5.91 -15.49 -10.27
CA ALA A 56 4.59 -15.99 -9.90
C ALA A 56 4.75 -17.33 -9.14
N SER A 57 4.39 -17.33 -7.85
CA SER A 57 4.54 -18.48 -6.96
C SER A 57 3.19 -19.01 -6.53
N GLU A 58 3.08 -20.33 -6.35
CA GLU A 58 1.93 -20.96 -5.69
C GLU A 58 1.86 -20.61 -4.19
N SER A 59 2.94 -20.07 -3.62
CA SER A 59 2.99 -19.68 -2.21
C SER A 59 2.22 -18.40 -1.94
N VAL A 60 1.07 -18.54 -1.27
CA VAL A 60 0.24 -17.42 -0.77
C VAL A 60 1.06 -16.49 0.12
N ALA A 61 1.92 -17.04 0.99
CA ALA A 61 2.74 -16.24 1.90
C ALA A 61 3.75 -15.37 1.13
N LEU A 62 4.39 -15.92 0.10
CA LEU A 62 5.32 -15.16 -0.75
C LEU A 62 4.59 -14.06 -1.51
N ASN A 63 3.43 -14.37 -2.10
CA ASN A 63 2.63 -13.39 -2.82
C ASN A 63 2.16 -12.24 -1.92
N LEU A 64 1.76 -12.52 -0.67
CA LEU A 64 1.41 -11.48 0.31
C LEU A 64 2.63 -10.65 0.73
N ALA A 65 3.80 -11.26 0.91
CA ALA A 65 5.03 -10.54 1.26
C ALA A 65 5.48 -9.60 0.13
N LEU A 66 5.40 -10.07 -1.12
CA LEU A 66 5.67 -9.28 -2.32
C LEU A 66 4.69 -8.10 -2.47
N LEU A 67 3.41 -8.33 -2.20
CA LEU A 67 2.39 -7.28 -2.21
C LEU A 67 2.67 -6.22 -1.11
N LEU A 68 2.99 -6.67 0.11
CA LEU A 68 3.36 -5.80 1.22
C LEU A 68 4.59 -4.94 0.87
N LEU A 69 5.58 -5.52 0.21
CA LEU A 69 6.75 -4.78 -0.27
C LEU A 69 6.37 -3.67 -1.26
N GLY A 70 5.51 -3.98 -2.24
CA GLY A 70 5.00 -2.98 -3.19
C GLY A 70 4.24 -1.83 -2.50
N MET A 71 3.42 -2.14 -1.50
CA MET A 71 2.75 -1.14 -0.69
C MET A 71 3.74 -0.27 0.11
N ALA A 72 4.76 -0.88 0.71
CA ALA A 72 5.79 -0.16 1.43
C ALA A 72 6.57 0.82 0.52
N LEU A 73 6.86 0.41 -0.72
CA LEU A 73 7.47 1.27 -1.73
C LEU A 73 6.56 2.46 -2.09
N ASN A 74 5.27 2.22 -2.31
CA ASN A 74 4.29 3.28 -2.56
C ASN A 74 4.20 4.29 -1.41
N PHE A 75 4.17 3.80 -0.17
CA PHE A 75 4.21 4.66 1.02
C PHE A 75 5.48 5.52 1.05
N GLY A 76 6.64 4.92 0.80
CA GLY A 76 7.92 5.62 0.73
C GLY A 76 7.93 6.72 -0.34
N LEU A 77 7.37 6.45 -1.52
CA LEU A 77 7.25 7.43 -2.61
C LEU A 77 6.35 8.62 -2.22
N LEU A 78 5.19 8.35 -1.62
CA LEU A 78 4.29 9.40 -1.14
C LEU A 78 4.94 10.24 -0.03
N TRP A 79 5.68 9.59 0.87
CA TRP A 79 6.42 10.27 1.92
C TRP A 79 7.52 11.17 1.36
N ALA A 80 8.31 10.65 0.42
CA ALA A 80 9.37 11.39 -0.25
C ALA A 80 8.81 12.60 -1.03
N LEU A 81 7.68 12.42 -1.71
CA LEU A 81 6.99 13.50 -2.41
C LEU A 81 6.52 14.60 -1.45
N GLY A 82 5.90 14.24 -0.32
CA GLY A 82 5.49 15.20 0.72
C GLY A 82 6.69 15.98 1.26
N THR A 83 7.79 15.29 1.52
CA THR A 83 9.05 15.91 1.99
C THR A 83 9.63 16.87 0.95
N TRP A 84 9.64 16.48 -0.33
CA TRP A 84 10.13 17.30 -1.43
C TRP A 84 9.26 18.55 -1.67
N LEU A 85 7.93 18.40 -1.65
CA LEU A 85 6.97 19.50 -1.76
C LEU A 85 7.15 20.51 -0.62
N ALA A 86 7.23 20.04 0.62
CA ALA A 86 7.45 20.91 1.78
C ALA A 86 8.80 21.64 1.72
N ALA A 87 9.85 21.00 1.19
CA ALA A 87 11.13 21.66 0.94
C ALA A 87 11.03 22.72 -0.16
N ARG A 88 10.28 22.46 -1.23
CA ARG A 88 10.06 23.41 -2.34
C ARG A 88 9.22 24.62 -1.92
N LEU A 89 8.17 24.42 -1.12
CA LEU A 89 7.30 25.50 -0.64
C LEU A 89 8.05 26.44 0.30
N ARG A 90 8.85 25.90 1.23
CA ARG A 90 9.71 26.71 2.12
C ARG A 90 10.70 27.58 1.34
N LYS A 91 11.30 27.06 0.26
CA LYS A 91 12.20 27.83 -0.62
C LYS A 91 11.48 28.96 -1.38
N ARG A 92 10.17 28.87 -1.57
CA ARG A 92 9.36 29.89 -2.29
C ARG A 92 8.77 30.96 -1.38
N GLY A 93 9.06 30.93 -0.07
CA GLY A 93 8.52 31.90 0.89
C GLY A 93 7.02 31.76 1.11
N ALA A 94 6.42 30.61 0.75
CA ALA A 94 5.06 30.30 1.19
C ALA A 94 5.07 30.07 2.72
N PRO A 95 4.06 30.56 3.47
CA PRO A 95 4.00 30.41 4.92
C PRO A 95 4.01 28.93 5.36
#